data_AF-A0A3D4EF23-F1
#
_entry.id   AF-A0A3D4EF23-F1
#
_cell.length_a   1.000
_cell.length_b   1.000
_cell.length_c   1.000
_cell.angle_alpha   90.00
_cell.angle_beta   90.00
_cell.angle_gamma   90.00
#
_symmetry.space_group_name_H-M   'P 1'
#
loop_
_entity.id
_entity.type
_entity.pdbx_description
1 polymer ?
#
loop_
_entity_poly.entity_id
_entity_poly.type
_entity_poly.pdbx_seq_one_letter_code
_entity_poly.pdbx_strand_id
1 'polypeptide(L)'
;CFTHTGSFALNAAMGGAEHVTAVDVSESAIEMARKNAERNGLAERMDFIAANVFDLLPELEAKGKKPFDFIILDPPAFTKSRKTVHSAERGYKEINLRALRLLPRGGYFATASCSHF
;
A
#
# COMPACT_ATOMS: atom_id res chain seq x y z
N CYS A 1 -0.18 0.87 -0.57
CA CYS A 1 0.92 -0.07 -0.22
C CYS A 1 1.12 -1.05 -1.35
N PHE A 2 2.37 -1.48 -1.61
CA PHE A 2 2.71 -2.30 -2.79
C PHE A 2 2.33 -1.60 -4.09
N THR A 3 2.72 -0.32 -4.19
CA THR A 3 2.24 0.57 -5.25
C THR A 3 2.79 0.21 -6.63
N HIS A 4 3.86 -0.60 -6.70
CA HIS A 4 4.62 -0.86 -7.91
C HIS A 4 4.96 0.47 -8.61
N THR A 5 4.58 0.63 -9.88
CA THR A 5 4.78 1.84 -10.69
C THR A 5 3.73 2.94 -10.46
N GLY A 6 2.92 2.82 -9.40
CA GLY A 6 2.04 3.87 -8.91
C GLY A 6 0.59 3.80 -9.39
N SER A 7 0.14 2.74 -10.06
CA SER A 7 -1.18 2.72 -10.73
C SER A 7 -2.35 3.12 -9.84
N PHE A 8 -2.51 2.50 -8.67
CA PHE A 8 -3.55 2.89 -7.72
C PHE A 8 -3.34 4.30 -7.16
N ALA A 9 -2.09 4.64 -6.79
CA ALA A 9 -1.76 5.92 -6.19
C ALA A 9 -2.04 7.11 -7.13
N LEU A 10 -1.69 6.97 -8.41
CA LEU A 10 -1.95 7.97 -9.45
C LEU A 10 -3.45 8.16 -9.69
N ASN A 11 -4.21 7.06 -9.74
CA ASN A 11 -5.67 7.14 -9.91
C ASN A 11 -6.36 7.75 -8.68
N ALA A 12 -5.87 7.46 -7.47
CA ALA A 12 -6.38 8.10 -6.26
C ALA A 12 -6.11 9.62 -6.27
N ALA A 13 -4.90 10.03 -6.63
CA ALA A 13 -4.54 11.45 -6.74
C ALA A 13 -5.35 12.16 -7.84
N MET A 14 -5.48 11.54 -9.01
CA MET A 14 -6.29 12.06 -10.12
C MET A 14 -7.79 12.11 -9.77
N GLY A 15 -8.27 11.16 -8.97
CA GLY A 15 -9.63 11.12 -8.43
C GLY A 15 -9.94 12.15 -7.36
N GLY A 16 -8.98 13.02 -7.01
CA GLY A 16 -9.19 14.13 -6.09
C GLY A 16 -8.79 13.85 -4.64
N ALA A 17 -8.00 12.80 -4.37
CA ALA A 17 -7.38 12.65 -3.05
C ALA A 17 -6.51 13.88 -2.73
N GLU A 18 -6.63 14.40 -1.51
CA GLU A 18 -5.87 15.58 -1.06
C GLU A 18 -4.36 15.31 -1.07
N HIS A 19 -3.95 14.14 -0.57
CA HIS A 19 -2.58 13.67 -0.56
C HIS A 19 -2.52 12.14 -0.67
N VAL A 20 -1.51 11.60 -1.35
CA VAL A 20 -1.34 10.15 -1.53
C VAL A 20 0.08 9.71 -1.19
N THR A 21 0.22 8.76 -0.27
CA THR A 21 1.51 8.11 0.01
C THR A 21 1.62 6.78 -0.75
N ALA A 22 2.50 6.74 -1.74
CA ALA A 22 2.84 5.56 -2.53
C ALA A 22 4.04 4.83 -1.90
N VAL A 23 3.88 3.55 -1.57
CA VAL A 23 4.91 2.74 -0.90
C VAL A 23 5.17 1.46 -1.67
N ASP A 24 6.44 1.15 -1.93
CA ASP A 24 6.90 -0.14 -2.47
C ASP A 24 8.29 -0.48 -1.90
N VAL A 25 8.68 -1.75 -1.94
CA VAL A 25 10.03 -2.15 -1.53
C VAL A 25 11.07 -1.87 -2.63
N SER A 26 10.63 -1.77 -3.88
CA SER A 26 11.50 -1.52 -5.03
C SER A 26 11.72 -0.02 -5.24
N GLU A 27 12.96 0.45 -5.04
CA GLU A 27 13.36 1.83 -5.34
C GLU A 27 13.12 2.19 -6.81
N SER A 28 13.40 1.27 -7.74
CA SER A 28 13.18 1.50 -9.17
C SER A 28 11.69 1.64 -9.50
N ALA A 29 10.81 0.86 -8.87
CA ALA A 29 9.37 1.00 -9.04
C ALA A 29 8.86 2.34 -8.49
N ILE A 30 9.37 2.76 -7.33
CA ILE A 30 9.08 4.07 -6.73
C ILE A 30 9.54 5.22 -7.63
N GLU A 31 10.73 5.14 -8.21
CA GLU A 31 11.23 6.15 -9.14
C GLU A 31 10.37 6.22 -10.41
N MET A 32 9.91 5.08 -10.92
CA MET A 32 8.95 5.05 -12.03
C MET A 32 7.60 5.67 -11.64
N ALA A 33 7.10 5.40 -10.44
CA ALA A 33 5.87 5.99 -9.92
C ALA A 33 5.98 7.52 -9.81
N ARG A 34 7.11 8.04 -9.34
CA ARG A 34 7.41 9.47 -9.27
C ARG A 34 7.39 10.10 -10.66
N LYS A 35 8.12 9.54 -11.63
CA LYS A 35 8.10 10.01 -13.02
C LYS A 35 6.71 9.98 -13.65
N ASN A 36 5.91 8.97 -13.33
CA ASN A 36 4.53 8.91 -13.78
C ASN A 36 3.68 10.03 -13.17
N ALA A 37 3.88 10.36 -11.89
CA ALA A 37 3.17 11.47 -11.25
C ALA A 37 3.59 12.83 -11.82
N GLU A 38 4.88 13.05 -12.08
CA GLU A 38 5.38 14.26 -12.75
C GLU A 38 4.76 14.46 -14.12
N ARG A 39 4.72 13.40 -14.95
CA ARG A 39 4.09 13.43 -16.29
C ARG A 39 2.60 13.79 -16.25
N ASN A 40 1.93 13.53 -15.13
CA ASN A 40 0.51 13.81 -14.94
C ASN A 40 0.26 15.08 -14.09
N GLY A 41 1.30 15.81 -13.68
CA GLY A 41 1.16 17.00 -12.82
C GLY A 41 0.63 16.69 -11.41
N LEU A 42 0.87 15.49 -10.90
CA LEU A 42 0.36 15.01 -9.62
C LEU A 42 1.44 14.96 -8.51
N ALA A 43 2.72 15.12 -8.85
CA ALA A 43 3.84 14.90 -7.95
C ALA A 43 3.76 15.70 -6.63
N GLU A 44 3.29 16.95 -6.68
CA GLU A 44 3.18 17.83 -5.50
C GLU A 44 2.18 17.34 -4.43
N ARG A 45 1.29 16.40 -4.78
CA ARG A 45 0.27 15.82 -3.87
C ARG A 45 0.59 14.38 -3.49
N MET A 46 1.82 13.93 -3.73
CA MET A 46 2.19 12.54 -3.57
C MET A 46 3.55 12.38 -2.90
N ASP A 47 3.60 11.50 -1.90
CA ASP A 47 4.85 10.99 -1.35
C ASP A 47 5.20 9.64 -1.96
N PHE A 48 6.49 9.39 -2.15
CA PHE A 48 7.00 8.14 -2.69
C PHE A 48 8.04 7.56 -1.75
N ILE A 49 7.73 6.41 -1.14
CA ILE A 49 8.54 5.79 -0.09
C ILE A 49 8.99 4.41 -0.55
N ALA A 50 10.31 4.22 -0.66
CA ALA A 50 10.91 2.92 -0.84
C ALA A 50 11.09 2.25 0.53
N ALA A 51 10.18 1.34 0.90
CA ALA A 51 10.19 0.65 2.18
C ALA A 51 9.48 -0.71 2.10
N ASN A 52 9.92 -1.64 2.95
CA ASN A 52 9.18 -2.86 3.19
C ASN A 52 7.91 -2.55 4.00
N VAL A 53 6.75 -2.84 3.42
CA VAL A 53 5.43 -2.56 4.02
C VAL A 53 5.25 -3.31 5.35
N PHE A 54 5.85 -4.49 5.50
CA PHE A 54 5.77 -5.26 6.75
C PHE A 54 6.49 -4.58 7.92
N ASP A 55 7.48 -3.73 7.65
CA ASP A 55 8.20 -2.97 8.67
C ASP A 55 7.54 -1.59 8.86
N LEU A 56 7.15 -0.95 7.75
CA LEU A 56 6.55 0.38 7.76
C LEU A 56 5.22 0.44 8.53
N LEU A 57 4.32 -0.54 8.34
CA LEU A 57 2.99 -0.48 8.98
C LEU A 57 3.08 -0.53 10.52
N PRO A 58 3.84 -1.45 11.14
CA PRO A 58 4.11 -1.40 12.59
C PRO A 58 4.74 -0.09 13.07
N GLU A 59 5.69 0.47 12.33
CA GLU A 59 6.33 1.74 12.70
C GLU A 59 5.34 2.91 12.70
N LEU A 60 4.48 2.98 11.68
CA LEU A 60 3.41 3.99 11.62
C LEU A 60 2.39 3.79 12.72
N GLU A 61 2.05 2.54 13.04
CA GLU A 61 1.11 2.20 14.10
C GLU A 61 1.64 2.63 15.48
N ALA A 62 2.93 2.39 15.74
CA ALA A 62 3.60 2.76 16.99
C ALA A 62 3.60 4.27 17.25
N LYS A 63 3.52 5.10 16.20
CA LYS A 63 3.37 6.56 16.33
C LYS A 63 1.99 6.99 16.84
N GLY A 64 1.01 6.08 16.89
CA GLY A 64 -0.33 6.30 17.45
C GLY A 64 -1.21 7.26 16.65
N LYS A 65 -0.74 7.73 15.50
CA LYS A 65 -1.51 8.59 14.60
C LYS A 65 -2.29 7.75 13.59
N LYS A 66 -3.38 8.32 13.09
CA LYS A 66 -4.18 7.74 12.00
C LYS A 66 -4.08 8.65 10.78
N PRO A 67 -2.98 8.56 10.01
CA PRO A 67 -2.66 9.56 8.99
C PRO A 67 -3.40 9.34 7.67
N PHE A 68 -4.22 8.29 7.55
CA PHE A 68 -4.87 7.92 6.29
C PHE A 68 -6.37 7.70 6.49
N ASP A 69 -7.18 8.23 5.59
CA ASP A 69 -8.63 7.97 5.53
C ASP A 69 -9.00 6.86 4.54
N PHE A 70 -8.07 6.51 3.65
CA PHE A 70 -8.21 5.41 2.70
C PHE A 70 -6.89 4.67 2.53
N ILE A 71 -6.91 3.35 2.72
CA ILE A 71 -5.73 2.49 2.47
C ILE A 71 -6.07 1.46 1.40
N ILE A 72 -5.19 1.39 0.39
CA ILE A 72 -5.17 0.32 -0.62
C ILE A 72 -3.98 -0.60 -0.31
N LEU A 73 -4.27 -1.89 -0.16
CA LEU A 73 -3.32 -2.94 0.19
C LEU A 73 -3.34 -4.05 -0.87
N ASP A 74 -2.39 -4.00 -1.80
CA ASP A 74 -2.28 -4.92 -2.95
C ASP A 74 -0.98 -5.75 -2.91
N PRO A 75 -0.80 -6.63 -1.91
CA PRO A 75 0.43 -7.40 -1.76
C PRO A 75 0.62 -8.42 -2.89
N PRO A 76 1.87 -8.80 -3.19
CA PRO A 76 2.14 -9.92 -4.09
C PRO A 76 1.54 -11.22 -3.55
N ALA A 77 1.43 -12.24 -4.40
CA ALA A 77 0.95 -13.56 -3.98
C ALA A 77 1.84 -14.16 -2.88
N PHE A 78 1.30 -14.36 -1.68
CA PHE A 78 2.03 -14.98 -0.56
C PHE A 78 2.09 -16.50 -0.66
N THR A 79 1.27 -17.12 -1.51
CA THR A 79 1.36 -18.55 -1.78
C THR A 79 1.42 -18.85 -3.28
N LYS A 80 2.29 -19.80 -3.64
CA LYS A 80 2.39 -20.38 -4.99
C LYS A 80 2.04 -21.88 -5.00
N SER A 81 1.52 -22.41 -3.88
CA SER A 81 1.18 -23.84 -3.77
C SER A 81 0.15 -24.10 -2.67
N ARG A 82 -0.62 -25.19 -2.80
CA ARG A 82 -1.61 -25.58 -1.78
C ARG A 82 -1.01 -25.86 -0.40
N LYS A 83 0.26 -26.29 -0.34
CA LYS A 83 0.97 -26.62 0.90
C LYS A 83 1.26 -25.39 1.77
N THR A 84 1.31 -24.21 1.17
CA THR A 84 1.74 -22.95 1.81
C THR A 84 0.57 -22.00 2.12
N VAL A 85 -0.67 -22.43 1.89
CA VAL A 85 -1.89 -21.62 2.09
C VAL A 85 -2.00 -21.12 3.53
N HIS A 86 -1.83 -21.98 4.53
CA HIS A 86 -1.94 -21.57 5.94
C HIS A 86 -0.91 -20.51 6.35
N SER A 87 0.31 -20.58 5.82
CA SER A 87 1.32 -19.55 6.08
C SER A 87 0.94 -18.23 5.40
N ALA A 88 0.42 -18.29 4.17
CA ALA A 88 -0.07 -17.12 3.46
C ALA A 88 -1.25 -16.46 4.17
N GLU A 89 -2.23 -17.23 4.66
CA GLU A 89 -3.35 -16.72 5.46
C GLU A 89 -2.88 -15.90 6.66
N ARG A 90 -1.86 -16.38 7.38
CA ARG A 90 -1.27 -15.64 8.51
C ARG A 90 -0.62 -14.34 8.05
N GLY A 91 0.12 -14.37 6.95
CA GLY A 91 0.73 -13.17 6.36
C GLY A 91 -0.32 -12.13 5.95
N TYR A 92 -1.36 -12.56 5.24
CA TYR A 92 -2.48 -11.69 4.84
C TYR A 92 -3.22 -11.11 6.05
N LYS A 93 -3.52 -11.94 7.05
CA LYS A 93 -4.16 -11.48 8.29
C LYS A 93 -3.34 -10.39 8.96
N GLU A 94 -2.04 -10.62 9.16
CA GLU A 94 -1.18 -9.68 9.87
C GLU A 94 -1.13 -8.33 9.15
N ILE A 95 -0.85 -8.33 7.84
CA ILE A 95 -0.69 -7.09 7.09
C ILE A 95 -2.02 -6.30 6.97
N ASN A 96 -3.14 -7.00 6.81
CA ASN A 96 -4.47 -6.38 6.82
C ASN A 96 -4.80 -5.78 8.19
N LEU A 97 -4.53 -6.50 9.28
CA LEU A 97 -4.78 -6.03 10.63
C LEU A 97 -3.99 -4.74 10.91
N ARG A 98 -2.71 -4.70 10.55
CA ARG A 98 -1.87 -3.50 10.74
C ARG A 98 -2.37 -2.32 9.94
N ALA A 99 -2.71 -2.53 8.67
CA ALA A 99 -3.29 -1.47 7.82
C ALA A 99 -4.60 -0.92 8.41
N LEU A 100 -5.51 -1.80 8.84
CA LEU A 100 -6.79 -1.39 9.45
C LEU A 100 -6.60 -0.54 10.72
N ARG A 101 -5.55 -0.78 11.51
CA ARG A 101 -5.27 -0.01 12.73
C ARG A 101 -4.85 1.43 12.45
N LEU A 102 -4.33 1.71 11.26
CA LEU A 102 -3.96 3.05 10.82
C LEU A 102 -5.17 3.88 10.34
N LEU A 103 -6.33 3.25 10.12
CA LEU A 103 -7.54 3.94 9.66
C LEU A 103 -8.35 4.53 10.84
N PRO A 104 -8.93 5.72 10.67
CA PRO A 104 -9.95 6.25 11.56
C PRO A 104 -11.26 5.49 11.41
N ARG A 105 -12.19 5.74 12.36
CA ARG A 105 -13.56 5.24 12.21
C ARG A 105 -14.19 5.89 10.98
N GLY A 106 -14.77 5.08 10.10
CA GLY A 106 -15.33 5.56 8.84
C GLY A 106 -14.32 5.64 7.68
N GLY A 107 -13.05 5.29 7.93
CA GLY A 107 -12.06 5.16 6.87
C GLY A 107 -12.36 3.99 5.93
N TYR A 108 -11.88 4.10 4.69
CA TYR A 108 -12.03 3.09 3.66
C TYR A 108 -10.84 2.16 3.61
N PHE A 109 -11.10 0.88 3.33
CA PHE A 109 -10.06 -0.12 3.19
C PHE A 109 -10.32 -0.98 1.96
N ALA A 110 -9.39 -0.96 1.01
CA ALA A 110 -9.38 -1.83 -0.14
C ALA A 110 -8.19 -2.79 -0.03
N THR A 111 -8.46 -4.09 0.04
CA THR A 111 -7.42 -5.13 0.04
C THR A 111 -7.60 -6.08 -1.13
N ALA A 112 -6.49 -6.49 -1.72
CA ALA A 112 -6.45 -7.41 -2.84
C ALA A 112 -5.55 -8.63 -2.53
N SER A 113 -5.75 -9.68 -3.31
CA SER A 113 -4.91 -10.89 -3.28
C SER A 113 -4.94 -11.53 -4.66
N CYS A 114 -3.75 -11.74 -5.23
CA CYS A 114 -3.56 -12.50 -6.47
C CYS A 114 -3.07 -13.93 -6.20
N SER A 115 -3.17 -14.41 -4.96
CA SER A 115 -2.83 -15.80 -4.61
C SER A 115 -3.91 -16.76 -5.14
N HIS A 116 -3.50 -17.82 -5.86
CA HIS A 116 -4.42 -18.77 -6.50
C HIS A 116 -4.06 -20.24 -6.18
N PHE A 117 -4.46 -20.79 -5.02
CA PHE A 117 -4.24 -22.22 -4.67
C PHE A 117 -5.22 -22.75 -3.62
#